data_AF-A0A927FSG4-F1
#
_entry.id   AF-A0A927FSG4-F1
#
_cell.length_a   1.000
_cell.length_b   1.000
_cell.length_c   1.000
_cell.angle_alpha   90.00
_cell.angle_beta   90.00
_cell.angle_gamma   90.00
#
_symmetry.space_group_name_H-M   'P 1'
#
loop_
_entity.id
_entity.type
_entity.pdbx_description
1 polymer ?
#
loop_
_entity_poly.entity_id
_entity_poly.type
_entity_poly.pdbx_seq_one_letter_code
_entity_poly.pdbx_strand_id
1 'polypeptide(L)' 'METYDPKKNDTEVTQASPRKMNLRVLIFSVIGLVIAFGIIYAVYTGTQPNPNG' A
#
# COMPACT_ATOMS: atom_id res chain seq x y z
N MET A 1 -25.70 30.28 -2.82
CA MET A 1 -25.19 29.15 -2.02
C MET A 1 -26.35 28.22 -1.82
N GLU A 2 -26.31 26.99 -2.33
CA GLU A 2 -27.35 26.01 -1.98
C GLU A 2 -27.25 25.73 -0.49
N THR A 3 -28.35 25.98 0.21
CA THR A 3 -28.54 25.66 1.62
C THR A 3 -28.37 24.16 1.83
N TYR A 4 -27.72 23.79 2.92
CA TYR A 4 -27.56 22.42 3.42
C TYR A 4 -28.80 21.56 3.10
N ASP A 5 -28.62 20.55 2.23
CA ASP A 5 -29.63 19.52 1.98
C ASP A 5 -29.40 18.38 2.97
N PRO A 6 -30.26 18.21 3.99
CA PRO A 6 -30.10 17.17 5.01
C PRO A 6 -30.31 15.75 4.48
N LYS A 7 -30.77 15.58 3.22
CA LYS A 7 -30.84 14.28 2.56
C LYS A 7 -29.56 13.90 1.84
N LYS A 8 -28.55 14.78 1.86
CA LYS A 8 -27.26 14.56 1.24
C LYS A 8 -26.45 13.61 2.13
N ASN A 9 -25.95 12.53 1.53
CA ASN A 9 -25.26 11.46 2.25
C ASN A 9 -23.93 11.99 2.83
N ASP A 10 -23.62 11.70 4.09
CA ASP A 10 -22.39 12.15 4.78
C ASP A 10 -21.10 11.69 4.06
N THR A 11 -21.21 10.68 3.21
CA THR A 11 -20.10 10.20 2.38
C THR A 11 -19.84 11.08 1.16
N GLU A 12 -20.76 11.95 0.74
CA GLU A 12 -20.65 12.79 -0.47
C GLU A 12 -19.57 13.87 -0.33
N VAL A 13 -19.40 14.42 0.88
CA VAL A 13 -18.40 15.47 1.18
C VAL A 13 -16.98 14.88 1.33
N THR A 14 -16.89 13.59 1.67
CA THR A 14 -15.63 12.83 1.81
C THR A 14 -15.45 11.82 0.68
N GLN A 15 -16.10 12.00 -0.47
CA GLN A 15 -15.86 11.12 -1.60
C GLN A 15 -14.42 11.31 -2.04
N ALA A 16 -13.59 10.34 -1.67
CA ALA A 16 -12.26 10.15 -2.19
C ALA A 16 -12.36 10.30 -3.71
N SER A 17 -11.85 11.43 -4.19
CA SER A 17 -11.90 11.83 -5.60
C SER A 17 -11.42 10.67 -6.50
N PRO A 18 -11.71 10.69 -7.81
CA PRO A 18 -11.20 9.72 -8.79
C PRO A 18 -9.66 9.49 -8.76
N ARG A 19 -8.89 10.23 -7.95
CA ARG A 19 -7.54 9.92 -7.46
C ARG A 19 -7.44 8.66 -6.57
N LYS A 20 -8.17 7.58 -6.86
CA LYS A 20 -7.88 6.22 -6.34
C LYS A 20 -6.54 5.66 -6.83
N MET A 21 -5.79 6.43 -7.61
CA MET A 21 -4.44 6.14 -8.07
C MET A 21 -3.44 6.09 -6.92
N ASN A 22 -3.57 6.93 -5.89
CA ASN A 22 -2.61 6.95 -4.76
C ASN A 22 -2.60 5.64 -3.98
N LEU A 23 -3.77 5.04 -3.74
CA LEU A 23 -3.86 3.75 -3.03
C LEU A 23 -3.28 2.61 -3.88
N ARG A 24 -3.55 2.61 -5.20
CA ARG A 24 -2.99 1.59 -6.10
C ARG A 24 -1.47 1.69 -6.19
N VAL A 25 -0.93 2.90 -6.36
CA VAL A 25 0.52 3.15 -6.39
C VAL A 25 1.16 2.78 -5.05
N LEU A 26 0.52 3.12 -3.93
CA LEU A 26 0.98 2.73 -2.59
C LEU A 26 1.03 1.20 -2.43
N ILE A 27 0.02 0.48 -2.90
CA ILE A 27 0.00 -0.99 -2.83
C ILE A 27 1.15 -1.58 -3.67
N PHE A 28 1.32 -1.11 -4.92
CA PHE A 28 2.39 -1.62 -5.77
C PHE A 28 3.79 -1.29 -5.24
N SER A 29 4.00 -0.11 -4.64
CA SER A 29 5.29 0.26 -4.06
C SER A 29 5.61 -0.60 -2.82
N VAL A 30 4.63 -0.87 -1.96
CA VAL A 30 4.79 -1.76 -0.81
C VAL A 30 5.10 -3.19 -1.26
N ILE A 31 4.40 -3.71 -2.27
CA ILE A 31 4.68 -5.05 -2.83
C ILE A 31 6.11 -5.12 -3.36
N GLY A 32 6.55 -4.13 -4.14
CA GLY A 32 7.92 -4.09 -4.67
C GLY A 32 8.97 -4.11 -3.56
N LEU A 33 8.73 -3.37 -2.46
CA LEU A 33 9.62 -3.33 -1.31
C LEU A 33 9.67 -4.68 -0.59
N VAL A 34 8.51 -5.32 -0.35
CA VAL A 34 8.45 -6.66 0.27
C VAL A 34 9.20 -7.70 -0.57
N ILE A 35 9.03 -7.68 -1.90
CA ILE A 35 9.73 -8.61 -2.80
C ILE A 35 11.25 -8.37 -2.75
N ALA A 36 11.70 -7.11 -2.81
CA ALA A 36 13.11 -6.78 -2.77
C ALA A 36 13.78 -7.28 -1.48
N PHE A 37 13.16 -7.05 -0.31
CA PHE A 37 13.67 -7.56 0.96
C PHE A 37 13.61 -9.08 1.06
N GLY A 38 12.57 -9.72 0.50
CA GLY A 38 12.48 -11.18 0.44
C GLY A 38 13.64 -11.81 -0.33
N ILE A 39 14.02 -11.22 -1.48
CA ILE A 39 15.16 -11.67 -2.28
C ILE A 39 16.47 -11.48 -1.50
N ILE A 40 16.68 -10.29 -0.91
CA ILE A 40 17.88 -10.00 -0.11
C ILE A 40 18.01 -11.01 1.03
N TYR A 41 16.92 -11.28 1.75
CA TYR A 41 16.90 -12.25 2.84
C TYR A 41 17.19 -13.68 2.38
N ALA A 42 16.61 -14.12 1.26
CA ALA A 42 16.85 -15.44 0.71
C ALA A 42 18.32 -15.64 0.29
N VAL A 43 18.92 -14.64 -0.36
CA VAL A 43 20.35 -14.68 -0.73
C VAL A 43 21.24 -14.66 0.50
N TYR A 44 20.95 -13.77 1.46
CA TYR A 44 21.69 -13.67 2.71
C TYR A 44 21.68 -15.00 3.46
N THR A 45 20.52 -15.61 3.67
CA THR A 45 20.40 -16.89 4.37
C THR A 45 21.02 -18.06 3.61
N GLY A 46 20.95 -18.06 2.27
CA GLY A 46 21.56 -19.11 1.44
C GLY A 46 23.08 -19.02 1.30
N THR A 47 23.67 -17.84 1.53
CA THR A 47 25.12 -17.61 1.45
C THR A 47 25.81 -17.67 2.81
N GLN A 48 25.05 -17.67 3.90
CA GLN A 48 25.61 -17.83 5.23
C GLN A 48 26.08 -19.29 5.45
N PRO A 49 27.32 -19.50 5.90
CA PRO A 49 27.75 -20.81 6.34
C PRO A 49 26.88 -21.24 7.52
N ASN A 50 26.26 -22.41 7.39
CA ASN A 50 25.48 -23.00 8.47
C ASN A 50 26.40 -23.18 9.69
N PRO A 51 26.16 -22.48 10.83
CA PRO A 51 27.02 -22.57 12.00
C PRO A 51 27.02 -23.95 12.66
N ASN A 52 26.06 -24.81 12.29
CA ASN A 52 25.88 -26.17 12.80
C ASN A 52 26.43 -27.25 11.84
N GLY A 53 27.39 -26.90 10.98
CA GLY A 53 28.14 -27.85 10.14
C GLY A 53 29.51 -28.16 10.74
#